data_AF-A0AAE5XEV8-F1
#
_entry.id   AF-A0AAE5XEV8-F1
#
_cell.length_a   1.000
_cell.length_b   1.000
_cell.length_c   1.000
_cell.angle_alpha   90.00
_cell.angle_beta   90.00
_cell.angle_gamma   90.00
#
_symmetry.space_group_name_H-M   'P 1'
#
loop_
_entity.id
_entity.type
_entity.pdbx_description
1 polymer ?
#
loop_
_entity_poly.entity_id
_entity_poly.type
_entity_poly.pdbx_seq_one_letter_code
_entity_poly.pdbx_strand_id
1 'polypeptide(L)'
;MQKLTSFLFAFLACAGVLVQAFVSWYWMNTDAPRQFLDFFNSLYGAAPAWSEWAFALKQSSWWPPLLCAALLIFAIVKRPTQKLLGMAAGVSLLVAGGLVYAMYPLHLMLQSPV
;
A
#
# COMPACT_ATOMS: atom_id res chain seq x y z
N MET A 1 10.93 -4.37 27.83
CA MET A 1 10.66 -4.99 26.51
C MET A 1 9.30 -4.58 25.93
N GLN A 2 8.18 -4.67 26.66
CA GLN A 2 6.84 -4.32 26.13
C GLN A 2 6.72 -2.93 25.47
N LYS A 3 7.31 -1.89 26.08
CA LYS A 3 7.28 -0.50 25.54
C LYS A 3 7.98 -0.37 24.19
N LEU A 4 9.11 -1.07 23.98
CA LEU A 4 9.87 -1.05 22.74
C LEU A 4 9.09 -1.69 21.59
N THR A 5 8.47 -2.85 21.84
CA THR A 5 7.62 -3.53 20.85
C THR A 5 6.38 -2.73 20.47
N SER A 6 5.71 -2.08 21.44
CA SER A 6 4.58 -1.19 21.11
C SER A 6 5.01 0.00 20.28
N PHE A 7 6.16 0.60 20.61
CA PHE A 7 6.75 1.67 19.81
C PHE A 7 7.08 1.20 18.38
N LEU A 8 7.70 0.02 18.24
CA LEU A 8 8.01 -0.55 16.93
C LEU A 8 6.76 -0.78 16.09
N PHE A 9 5.70 -1.35 16.65
CA PHE A 9 4.44 -1.54 15.91
C PHE A 9 3.79 -0.22 15.51
N ALA A 10 3.75 0.76 16.39
CA ALA A 10 3.23 2.09 16.05
C ALA A 10 4.07 2.77 14.95
N PHE A 11 5.40 2.64 15.02
CA PHE A 11 6.33 3.15 14.01
C PHE A 11 6.09 2.48 12.64
N LEU A 12 5.99 1.14 12.61
CA LEU A 12 5.73 0.39 11.37
C LEU A 12 4.36 0.72 10.78
N ALA A 13 3.33 0.82 11.61
CA ALA A 13 2.00 1.23 11.17
C ALA A 13 2.03 2.63 10.54
N CYS A 14 2.72 3.57 11.19
CA CYS A 14 2.90 4.94 10.71
C CYS A 14 3.68 4.98 9.38
N ALA A 15 4.80 4.25 9.30
CA ALA A 15 5.58 4.13 8.08
C ALA A 15 4.74 3.57 6.91
N GLY A 16 3.95 2.52 7.17
CA GLY A 16 3.03 1.98 6.17
C GLY A 16 1.99 3.00 5.70
N VAL A 17 1.41 3.79 6.61
CA VAL A 17 0.46 4.86 6.25
C VAL A 17 1.14 5.93 5.40
N LEU A 18 2.37 6.34 5.75
CA LEU A 18 3.14 7.32 4.98
C LEU A 18 3.46 6.84 3.57
N VAL A 19 3.85 5.56 3.42
CA VAL A 19 4.09 4.95 2.10
C VAL A 19 2.78 4.92 1.29
N GLN A 20 1.68 4.46 1.88
CA GLN A 20 0.37 4.46 1.22
C GLN A 20 -0.03 5.88 0.78
N ALA A 21 0.14 6.88 1.64
CA ALA A 21 -0.17 8.27 1.35
C ALA A 21 0.69 8.82 0.20
N PHE A 22 1.99 8.51 0.20
CA PHE A 22 2.89 8.89 -0.88
C PHE A 22 2.49 8.23 -2.21
N VAL A 23 2.24 6.92 -2.22
CA VAL A 23 1.82 6.20 -3.44
C VAL A 23 0.48 6.74 -3.96
N SER A 24 -0.48 6.97 -3.07
CA SER A 24 -1.80 7.52 -3.42
C SER A 24 -1.67 8.93 -4.01
N TRP A 25 -0.87 9.79 -3.38
CA TRP A 25 -0.55 11.11 -3.90
C TRP A 25 0.12 11.02 -5.27
N TYR A 26 1.11 10.13 -5.42
CA TYR A 26 1.83 9.93 -6.67
C TYR A 26 0.88 9.47 -7.79
N TRP A 27 -0.01 8.51 -7.51
CA TRP A 27 -1.01 8.06 -8.48
C TRP A 27 -1.97 9.17 -8.89
N MET A 28 -2.40 10.00 -7.94
CA MET A 28 -3.37 11.06 -8.24
C MET A 28 -2.78 12.23 -9.01
N ASN A 29 -1.53 12.58 -8.74
CA ASN A 29 -0.89 13.78 -9.28
C ASN A 29 0.01 13.50 -10.49
N THR A 30 0.13 12.25 -10.92
CA THR A 30 0.92 11.88 -12.11
C THR A 30 0.10 11.03 -13.07
N ASP A 31 0.64 10.87 -14.28
CA ASP A 31 0.10 9.94 -15.29
C ASP A 31 0.71 8.54 -15.17
N ALA A 32 1.49 8.27 -14.11
CA ALA A 32 2.16 6.99 -13.92
C ALA A 32 1.20 5.78 -13.99
N PRO A 33 -0.01 5.79 -13.39
CA PRO A 33 -0.94 4.66 -13.54
C PRO A 33 -1.28 4.34 -15.00
N ARG A 34 -1.49 5.38 -15.82
CA ARG A 34 -1.80 5.23 -17.24
C ARG A 34 -0.59 4.73 -18.01
N GLN A 35 0.58 5.33 -17.79
CA GLN A 35 1.83 4.89 -18.43
C GLN A 35 2.18 3.44 -18.08
N PHE A 36 1.91 3.01 -16.84
CA PHE A 36 2.06 1.62 -16.44
C PHE A 36 1.11 0.71 -17.24
N LEU A 37 -0.18 1.02 -17.27
CA LEU A 37 -1.15 0.23 -18.05
C LEU A 37 -0.79 0.17 -19.53
N ASP A 38 -0.39 1.30 -20.13
CA ASP A 38 0.02 1.38 -21.53
C ASP A 38 1.28 0.52 -21.79
N PHE A 39 2.24 0.51 -20.87
CA PHE A 39 3.44 -0.34 -20.93
C PHE A 39 3.11 -1.84 -20.81
N PHE A 40 2.21 -2.21 -19.90
CA PHE A 40 1.75 -3.60 -19.80
C PHE A 40 1.01 -4.05 -21.06
N ASN A 41 0.11 -3.21 -21.57
CA ASN A 41 -0.62 -3.49 -22.80
C ASN A 41 0.31 -3.61 -24.01
N SER A 42 1.38 -2.81 -24.09
CA SER A 42 2.32 -2.87 -25.21
C SER A 42 3.21 -4.13 -25.18
N LEU A 43 3.59 -4.62 -24.00
CA LEU A 43 4.42 -5.82 -23.87
C LEU A 43 3.63 -7.13 -23.86
N TYR A 44 2.45 -7.14 -23.23
CA TYR A 44 1.70 -8.37 -22.91
C TYR A 44 0.30 -8.42 -23.52
N GLY A 45 -0.15 -7.35 -24.18
CA GLY A 45 -1.49 -7.24 -24.78
C GLY A 45 -2.62 -6.99 -23.79
N ALA A 46 -2.37 -7.14 -22.48
CA ALA A 46 -3.31 -6.83 -21.41
C ALA A 46 -2.57 -6.49 -20.11
N ALA A 47 -3.13 -5.61 -19.29
CA ALA A 47 -2.65 -5.37 -17.94
C ALA A 47 -3.22 -6.38 -16.93
N PRO A 48 -2.51 -6.67 -15.82
CA PRO A 48 -3.07 -7.52 -14.77
C PRO A 48 -4.33 -6.90 -14.18
N ALA A 49 -5.36 -7.72 -13.96
CA ALA A 49 -6.64 -7.26 -13.41
C ALA A 49 -6.51 -6.54 -12.07
N TRP A 50 -5.53 -6.92 -11.23
CA TRP A 50 -5.25 -6.22 -9.97
C TRP A 50 -4.78 -4.77 -10.20
N SER A 51 -3.85 -4.57 -11.14
CA SER A 51 -3.34 -3.23 -11.49
C SER A 51 -4.44 -2.39 -12.13
N GLU A 52 -5.25 -2.96 -13.02
CA GLU A 52 -6.41 -2.29 -13.61
C GLU A 52 -7.40 -1.83 -12.53
N TRP A 53 -7.74 -2.70 -11.58
CA TRP A 53 -8.65 -2.37 -10.48
C TRP A 53 -8.08 -1.31 -9.54
N ALA A 54 -6.80 -1.45 -9.17
CA ALA A 54 -6.12 -0.48 -8.30
C ALA A 54 -6.05 0.91 -8.95
N PHE A 55 -5.77 0.98 -10.24
CA PHE A 55 -5.67 2.24 -10.98
C PHE A 55 -7.02 2.82 -11.41
N ALA A 56 -8.07 2.01 -11.57
CA ALA A 56 -9.43 2.49 -11.80
C ALA A 56 -9.90 3.43 -10.67
N LEU A 57 -9.39 3.22 -9.47
CA LEU A 57 -9.65 4.04 -8.29
C LEU A 57 -8.73 5.26 -8.17
N LYS A 58 -8.03 5.68 -9.24
CA LYS A 58 -7.04 6.80 -9.23
C LYS A 58 -7.53 7.99 -8.40
N GLN A 59 -8.72 8.51 -8.67
CA GLN A 59 -9.27 9.69 -7.99
C GLN A 59 -9.64 9.45 -6.52
N SER A 60 -9.85 8.20 -6.13
CA SER A 60 -10.24 7.76 -4.79
C SER A 60 -9.09 7.14 -4.00
N SER A 61 -7.86 7.18 -4.52
CA SER A 61 -6.71 6.44 -3.96
C SER A 61 -6.36 6.82 -2.51
N TRP A 62 -6.94 7.88 -1.93
CA TRP A 62 -6.74 8.24 -0.53
C TRP A 62 -7.44 7.32 0.48
N TRP A 63 -8.38 6.48 0.07
CA TRP A 63 -9.13 5.65 1.03
C TRP A 63 -8.23 4.68 1.84
N PRO A 64 -7.21 4.00 1.26
CA PRO A 64 -6.36 3.08 2.03
C PRO A 64 -5.53 3.76 3.14
N PRO A 65 -4.76 4.85 2.88
CA PRO A 65 -4.01 5.50 3.95
C PRO A 65 -4.94 6.11 5.00
N LEU A 66 -6.12 6.61 4.63
CA LEU A 66 -7.09 7.15 5.59
C LEU A 66 -7.66 6.07 6.51
N LEU A 67 -8.03 4.90 5.98
CA LEU A 67 -8.49 3.78 6.80
C LEU A 67 -7.40 3.25 7.73
N CYS A 68 -6.16 3.11 7.24
CA CYS A 68 -5.04 2.66 8.05
C CYS A 68 -4.67 3.69 9.14
N ALA A 69 -4.73 4.99 8.83
CA ALA A 69 -4.53 6.05 9.80
C ALA A 69 -5.62 6.03 10.89
N ALA A 70 -6.88 5.86 10.50
CA ALA A 70 -7.99 5.74 11.46
C ALA A 70 -7.82 4.53 12.37
N LEU A 71 -7.39 3.39 11.84
CA LEU A 71 -7.10 2.18 12.61
C LEU A 71 -5.93 2.40 13.61
N LEU A 72 -4.87 3.09 13.20
CA LEU A 72 -3.75 3.43 14.06
C LEU A 72 -4.18 4.39 15.19
N ILE A 73 -4.92 5.44 14.86
CA ILE A 73 -5.48 6.38 15.86
C ILE A 73 -6.36 5.64 16.85
N PHE A 74 -7.25 4.77 16.35
CA PHE A 74 -8.11 3.93 17.19
C PHE A 74 -7.29 3.05 18.15
N ALA A 75 -6.23 2.40 17.65
CA ALA A 75 -5.35 1.55 18.45
C ALA A 75 -4.60 2.34 19.54
N ILE A 76 -4.24 3.60 19.28
CA ILE A 76 -3.58 4.49 20.26
C ILE A 76 -4.59 4.96 21.32
N VAL A 77 -5.79 5.39 20.91
CA VAL A 77 -6.81 5.98 21.80
C VAL A 77 -7.47 4.95 22.72
N LYS A 78 -7.76 3.73 22.25
CA LYS A 78 -8.43 2.68 23.05
C LYS A 78 -7.53 1.96 24.05
N ARG A 79 -6.36 2.54 24.36
CA ARG A 79 -5.19 1.98 25.05
C ARG A 79 -4.37 1.05 24.14
N PRO A 80 -3.07 1.36 23.93
CA PRO A 80 -2.21 0.63 23.02
C PRO A 80 -1.89 -0.76 23.57
N THR A 81 -2.73 -1.73 23.25
CA THR A 81 -2.38 -3.14 23.43
C THR A 81 -1.46 -3.57 22.30
N GLN A 82 -0.49 -4.43 22.61
CA GLN A 82 0.45 -4.94 21.61
C GLN A 82 -0.26 -5.63 20.44
N LYS A 83 -1.38 -6.31 20.73
CA LYS A 83 -2.20 -6.98 19.71
C LYS A 83 -2.82 -5.98 18.74
N LEU A 84 -3.45 -4.91 19.24
CA LEU A 84 -4.09 -3.90 18.38
C LEU A 84 -3.05 -3.14 17.53
N LEU A 85 -1.93 -2.74 18.13
CA LEU A 85 -0.85 -2.08 17.39
C LEU A 85 -0.20 -3.02 16.37
N GLY A 86 0.03 -4.28 16.72
CA GLY A 86 0.55 -5.28 15.80
C GLY A 86 -0.40 -5.54 14.62
N MET A 87 -1.71 -5.59 14.87
CA MET A 87 -2.72 -5.68 13.80
C MET A 87 -2.72 -4.43 12.91
N ALA A 88 -2.69 -3.23 13.50
CA ALA A 88 -2.62 -1.99 12.74
C ALA A 88 -1.35 -1.93 11.86
N ALA A 89 -0.20 -2.34 12.40
CA ALA A 89 1.05 -2.44 11.67
C ALA A 89 0.97 -3.46 10.52
N GLY A 90 0.48 -4.67 10.80
CA GLY A 90 0.34 -5.71 9.79
C GLY A 90 -0.59 -5.30 8.66
N VAL A 91 -1.77 -4.77 8.97
CA VAL A 91 -2.73 -4.26 7.97
C VAL A 91 -2.10 -3.13 7.16
N SER A 92 -1.48 -2.15 7.83
CA SER A 92 -0.86 -1.01 7.15
C SER A 92 0.27 -1.43 6.20
N LEU A 93 1.12 -2.37 6.60
CA LEU A 93 2.19 -2.89 5.75
C LEU A 93 1.65 -3.73 4.58
N LEU A 94 0.63 -4.55 4.81
CA LEU A 94 0.00 -5.34 3.73
C LEU A 94 -0.65 -4.45 2.69
N VAL A 95 -1.38 -3.42 3.11
CA VAL A 95 -2.01 -2.45 2.20
C VAL A 95 -0.96 -1.64 1.46
N ALA A 96 0.09 -1.17 2.14
CA ALA A 96 1.22 -0.50 1.50
C ALA A 96 1.87 -1.40 0.44
N GLY A 97 2.13 -2.65 0.79
CA GLY A 97 2.65 -3.67 -0.12
C GLY A 97 1.75 -3.87 -1.34
N GLY A 98 0.44 -4.01 -1.15
CA GLY A 98 -0.53 -4.19 -2.23
C GLY A 98 -0.60 -2.99 -3.20
N LEU A 99 -0.52 -1.76 -2.69
CA LEU A 99 -0.47 -0.55 -3.51
C LEU A 99 0.83 -0.49 -4.31
N VAL A 100 1.99 -0.68 -3.67
CA VAL A 100 3.28 -0.70 -4.39
C VAL A 100 3.33 -1.83 -5.40
N TYR A 101 2.81 -3.00 -5.03
CA TYR A 101 2.72 -4.18 -5.89
C TYR A 101 1.87 -3.94 -7.13
N ALA A 102 0.81 -3.12 -7.06
CA ALA A 102 0.03 -2.76 -8.25
C ALA A 102 0.87 -2.05 -9.33
N MET A 103 1.96 -1.39 -8.92
CA MET A 103 2.96 -0.78 -9.82
C MET A 103 4.10 -1.74 -10.18
N TYR A 104 4.09 -2.99 -9.71
CA TYR A 104 5.17 -3.94 -9.96
C TYR A 104 4.80 -4.92 -11.08
N PRO A 105 5.63 -5.08 -12.12
CA PRO A 105 5.40 -6.08 -13.16
C PRO A 105 5.83 -7.45 -12.67
N LEU A 106 4.95 -8.17 -11.96
CA LEU A 106 5.32 -9.47 -11.39
C LEU A 106 5.69 -10.53 -12.41
N HIS A 107 5.14 -10.47 -13.62
CA HIS A 107 5.49 -11.43 -14.66
C HIS A 107 6.94 -11.18 -15.18
N LEU A 108 7.53 -9.98 -15.04
CA LEU A 108 8.93 -9.73 -15.39
C LEU A 108 9.91 -10.42 -14.43
N MET A 109 9.55 -10.57 -13.15
CA MET A 109 10.35 -11.37 -12.20
C MET A 109 10.16 -12.88 -12.39
N LEU A 110 8.98 -13.31 -12.84
CA LEU A 110 8.66 -14.73 -13.03
C LEU A 110 9.04 -15.27 -14.42
N GLN A 111 9.28 -14.38 -15.41
CA GLN A 111 9.63 -14.75 -16.79
C GLN A 111 11.01 -14.26 -17.24
N SER A 112 11.77 -13.55 -16.41
CA SER A 112 13.18 -13.23 -16.72
C SER A 112 14.00 -14.52 -16.65
N PRO A 113 14.49 -15.05 -17.78
CA PRO A 113 15.50 -16.09 -17.73
C PRO A 113 16.83 -15.40 -17.40
N VAL A 114 17.44 -15.77 -16.29
CA VAL A 114 18.86 -16.16 -16.39
C VAL A 114 18.87 -17.52 -17.05
#